data_AF-A0A962YXG2-F1
#
_entry.id   AF-A0A962YXG2-F1
#
_cell.length_a   1.000
_cell.length_b   1.000
_cell.length_c   1.000
_cell.angle_alpha   90.00
_cell.angle_beta   90.00
_cell.angle_gamma   90.00
#
_symmetry.space_group_name_H-M   'P 1'
#
loop_
_entity.id
_entity.type
_entity.pdbx_description
1 polymer ?
#
loop_
_entity_poly.entity_id
_entity_poly.type
_entity_poly.pdbx_seq_one_letter_code
_entity_poly.pdbx_strand_id
1 'polypeptide(L)'
;PTTAIAPVDDRFAGRWARISNKKLAAITRNHVVFRGATNHFLSFEAYIGAVYPVMSVADKEDLLFPVRGMNGYAQLAYMKLPEGSAVVMPYSPTPHHFANMMKRMIGRPYGWGGIYFYNDCPQELKSLYATFGIWLPRHSSNQVTISNMHDESSLSTSKRIQYLLNNGHPFMTIVYVGGHVFQYIGQYDNPNDPQHKPMAMTYQNVWGLSPKSHLARSVIGESVLFPLLKTYPEDNALISLAGKTYFQVAFLDEPMTTPMSFGIQSGKVNLRSLMMP
;
A
#
# COMPACT_ATOMS: atom_id res chain seq x y z
N PRO A 1 23.13 -8.08 0.22
CA PRO A 1 24.27 -7.93 -0.75
C PRO A 1 24.83 -6.51 -0.71
N THR A 2 26.13 -6.34 -0.50
CA THR A 2 26.80 -5.01 -0.41
C THR A 2 26.75 -4.23 -1.71
N THR A 3 26.52 -4.90 -2.84
CA THR A 3 26.37 -4.28 -4.17
C THR A 3 25.04 -3.56 -4.37
N ALA A 4 24.03 -3.84 -3.53
CA ALA A 4 22.70 -3.21 -3.59
C ALA A 4 22.60 -1.93 -2.75
N ILE A 5 23.67 -1.55 -2.05
CA ILE A 5 23.75 -0.34 -1.23
C ILE A 5 24.94 0.51 -1.68
N ALA A 6 24.80 1.82 -1.56
CA ALA A 6 25.89 2.76 -1.81
C ALA A 6 25.86 3.85 -0.73
N PRO A 7 26.99 4.14 -0.06
CA PRO A 7 27.08 5.27 0.87
C PRO A 7 26.81 6.60 0.13
N VAL A 8 26.16 7.52 0.83
CA VAL A 8 25.89 8.88 0.37
C VAL A 8 26.77 9.85 1.15
N ASP A 9 27.25 10.90 0.49
CA ASP A 9 27.89 12.05 1.15
C ASP A 9 26.88 13.20 1.35
N ASP A 10 27.25 14.22 2.10
CA ASP A 10 26.38 15.37 2.39
C ASP A 10 25.96 16.12 1.12
N ARG A 11 26.83 16.12 0.09
CA ARG A 11 26.56 16.75 -1.20
C ARG A 11 25.44 16.02 -1.93
N PHE A 12 25.50 14.69 -1.99
CA PHE A 12 24.47 13.83 -2.55
C PHE A 12 23.18 13.99 -1.77
N ALA A 13 23.23 13.85 -0.43
CA ALA A 13 22.06 13.93 0.43
C ALA A 13 21.34 15.28 0.29
N GLY A 14 22.08 16.40 0.36
CA GLY A 14 21.54 17.73 0.20
C GLY A 14 20.93 17.97 -1.19
N ARG A 15 21.55 17.44 -2.25
CA ARG A 15 21.00 17.52 -3.61
C ARG A 15 19.74 16.68 -3.77
N TRP A 16 19.76 15.44 -3.29
CA TRP A 16 18.61 14.53 -3.32
C TRP A 16 17.42 15.15 -2.59
N ALA A 17 17.61 15.63 -1.36
CA ALA A 17 16.58 16.27 -0.55
C ALA A 17 15.99 17.51 -1.25
N ARG A 18 16.84 18.39 -1.77
CA ARG A 18 16.39 19.61 -2.48
C ARG A 18 15.52 19.30 -3.69
N ILE A 19 15.84 18.25 -4.46
CA ILE A 19 15.06 17.88 -5.65
C ILE A 19 13.77 17.16 -5.23
N SER A 20 13.87 16.26 -4.24
CA SER A 20 12.72 15.52 -3.69
C SER A 20 11.67 16.48 -3.12
N ASN A 21 12.08 17.56 -2.46
CA ASN A 21 11.17 18.58 -1.92
C ASN A 21 10.45 19.39 -3.01
N LYS A 22 10.95 19.39 -4.25
CA LYS A 22 10.28 20.07 -5.36
C LYS A 22 9.23 19.18 -6.03
N LYS A 23 9.62 17.95 -6.36
CA LYS A 23 8.76 17.04 -7.12
C LYS A 23 9.22 15.59 -6.97
N LEU A 24 8.27 14.74 -6.58
CA LEU A 24 8.41 13.29 -6.56
C LEU A 24 7.44 12.67 -7.56
N ALA A 25 7.78 11.49 -8.07
CA ALA A 25 6.88 10.64 -8.82
C ALA A 25 6.86 9.23 -8.23
N ALA A 26 5.65 8.68 -8.12
CA ALA A 26 5.41 7.30 -7.71
C ALA A 26 5.29 6.41 -8.95
N ILE A 27 5.94 5.25 -8.90
CA ILE A 27 5.80 4.24 -9.94
C ILE A 27 4.41 3.62 -9.85
N THR A 28 3.73 3.52 -10.99
CA THR A 28 2.34 3.05 -11.05
C THR A 28 2.17 1.71 -11.74
N ARG A 29 3.26 1.04 -12.13
CA ARG A 29 3.25 -0.30 -12.73
C ARG A 29 4.34 -1.17 -12.11
N ASN A 30 4.12 -2.48 -12.12
CA ASN A 30 5.16 -3.45 -11.73
C ASN A 30 6.03 -3.79 -12.95
N HIS A 31 7.27 -4.23 -12.69
CA HIS A 31 8.24 -4.61 -13.72
C HIS A 31 8.52 -3.52 -14.77
N VAL A 32 8.58 -2.25 -14.33
CA VAL A 32 8.92 -1.14 -15.24
C VAL A 32 10.42 -1.06 -15.40
N VAL A 33 10.90 -1.27 -16.62
CA VAL A 33 12.31 -1.13 -16.97
C VAL A 33 12.60 0.32 -17.37
N PHE A 34 13.42 0.98 -16.56
CA PHE A 34 13.96 2.30 -16.81
C PHE A 34 15.33 2.19 -17.48
N ARG A 35 15.59 3.03 -18.49
CA ARG A 35 16.90 3.11 -19.16
C ARG A 35 17.53 4.47 -18.92
N GLY A 36 18.85 4.48 -18.75
CA GLY A 36 19.61 5.71 -18.55
C GLY A 36 19.42 6.68 -19.70
N ALA A 37 19.25 7.96 -19.38
CA ALA A 37 19.07 9.01 -20.38
C ALA A 37 20.37 9.28 -21.15
N THR A 38 21.51 9.20 -20.46
CA THR A 38 22.86 9.41 -21.01
C THR A 38 23.62 8.10 -21.24
N ASN A 39 23.51 7.14 -20.32
CA ASN A 39 24.11 5.82 -20.44
C ASN A 39 23.04 4.77 -20.74
N HIS A 40 22.90 4.38 -22.01
CA HIS A 40 21.86 3.45 -22.44
C HIS A 40 22.05 2.00 -21.95
N PHE A 41 23.23 1.64 -21.44
CA PHE A 41 23.49 0.33 -20.81
C PHE A 41 23.04 0.26 -19.35
N LEU A 42 22.72 1.41 -18.75
CA LEU A 42 22.20 1.47 -17.39
C LEU A 42 20.70 1.18 -17.42
N SER A 43 20.29 0.09 -16.76
CA SER A 43 18.88 -0.27 -16.63
C SER A 43 18.51 -0.57 -15.19
N PHE A 44 17.32 -0.13 -14.78
CA PHE A 44 16.74 -0.46 -13.48
C PHE A 44 15.32 -0.93 -13.66
N GLU A 45 14.89 -1.79 -12.75
CA GLU A 45 13.51 -2.20 -12.65
C GLU A 45 12.89 -1.61 -11.40
N ALA A 46 11.68 -1.07 -11.53
CA ALA A 46 10.93 -0.56 -10.40
C ALA A 46 9.49 -1.09 -10.39
N TYR A 47 8.91 -1.03 -9.20
CA TYR A 47 7.62 -1.59 -8.87
C TYR A 47 6.74 -0.53 -8.20
N ILE A 48 5.44 -0.78 -8.14
CA ILE A 48 4.52 0.06 -7.36
C ILE A 48 5.03 0.15 -5.92
N GLY A 49 5.01 1.36 -5.36
CA GLY A 49 5.59 1.68 -4.06
C GLY A 49 6.98 2.31 -4.11
N ALA A 50 7.67 2.24 -5.25
CA ALA A 50 8.90 2.99 -5.48
C ALA A 50 8.59 4.47 -5.81
N VAL A 51 9.39 5.38 -5.28
CA VAL A 51 9.24 6.83 -5.43
C VAL A 51 10.59 7.43 -5.77
N TYR A 52 10.62 8.30 -6.78
CA TYR A 52 11.85 8.93 -7.24
C TYR A 52 11.67 10.44 -7.44
N PRO A 53 12.73 11.25 -7.23
CA PRO A 53 12.71 12.66 -7.57
C PRO A 53 12.59 12.85 -9.09
N VAL A 54 11.85 13.89 -9.48
CA VAL A 54 11.67 14.28 -10.88
C VAL A 54 12.54 15.49 -11.19
N MET A 55 13.21 15.46 -12.35
CA MET A 55 13.91 16.61 -12.90
C MET A 55 13.47 16.85 -14.34
N SER A 56 13.18 18.11 -14.65
CA SER A 56 12.91 18.55 -16.02
C SER A 56 14.23 18.98 -16.67
N VAL A 57 14.59 18.34 -17.79
CA VAL A 57 15.76 18.67 -18.60
C VAL A 57 15.28 18.90 -20.04
N ALA A 58 15.43 20.14 -20.55
CA ALA A 58 14.98 20.52 -21.90
C ALA A 58 13.53 20.08 -22.21
N ASP A 59 12.60 20.46 -21.31
CA ASP A 59 11.16 20.16 -21.38
C ASP A 59 10.78 18.67 -21.32
N LYS A 60 11.73 17.79 -20.99
CA LYS A 60 11.48 16.36 -20.72
C LYS A 60 11.63 16.05 -19.24
N GLU A 61 10.71 15.26 -18.69
CA GLU A 61 10.78 14.80 -17.31
C GLU A 61 11.53 13.47 -17.22
N ASP A 62 12.64 13.48 -16.49
CA ASP A 62 13.40 12.29 -16.13
C ASP A 62 13.26 12.00 -14.63
N LEU A 63 13.36 10.72 -14.26
CA LEU A 63 13.48 10.31 -12.87
C LEU A 63 14.95 10.24 -12.47
N LEU A 64 15.24 10.61 -11.22
CA LEU A 64 16.57 10.45 -10.64
C LEU A 64 16.68 9.15 -9.84
N PHE A 65 17.58 8.28 -10.27
CA PHE A 65 17.88 7.03 -9.58
C PHE A 65 19.22 7.15 -8.84
N PRO A 66 19.31 6.67 -7.58
CA PRO A 66 20.59 6.50 -6.92
C PRO A 66 21.30 5.27 -7.50
N VAL A 67 22.50 5.46 -8.03
CA VAL A 67 23.31 4.37 -8.61
C VAL A 67 24.67 4.32 -7.94
N ARG A 68 25.23 3.12 -7.80
CA ARG A 68 26.56 2.96 -7.21
C ARG A 68 27.62 3.32 -8.27
N GLY A 69 28.34 4.41 -8.04
CA GLY A 69 29.44 4.85 -8.89
C GLY A 69 30.67 3.96 -8.76
N MET A 70 31.65 4.15 -9.66
CA MET A 70 32.93 3.40 -9.64
C MET A 70 33.73 3.61 -8.36
N ASN A 71 33.57 4.78 -7.71
CA ASN A 71 34.17 5.07 -6.40
C ASN A 71 33.44 4.41 -5.23
N GLY A 72 32.38 3.63 -5.49
CA GLY A 72 31.59 2.93 -4.49
C GLY A 72 30.48 3.76 -3.83
N TYR A 73 30.46 5.08 -4.03
CA TYR A 73 29.45 6.01 -3.49
C TYR A 73 28.25 6.18 -4.42
N ALA A 74 27.13 6.64 -3.88
CA ALA A 74 25.93 6.94 -4.66
C ALA A 74 26.15 8.13 -5.60
N GLN A 75 25.67 7.99 -6.82
CA GLN A 75 25.62 9.05 -7.84
C GLN A 75 24.21 9.10 -8.43
N LEU A 76 23.82 10.25 -8.96
CA LEU A 76 22.51 10.41 -9.60
C LEU A 76 22.60 9.99 -11.05
N ALA A 77 21.74 9.06 -11.46
CA ALA A 77 21.49 8.76 -12.86
C ALA A 77 20.13 9.32 -13.27
N TYR A 78 20.10 9.97 -14.43
CA TYR A 78 18.85 10.36 -15.09
C TYR A 78 18.30 9.16 -15.83
N MET A 79 17.04 8.83 -15.55
CA MET A 79 16.35 7.70 -16.14
C MET A 79 15.17 8.23 -16.94
N LYS A 80 15.11 7.86 -18.22
CA LYS A 80 13.99 8.21 -19.10
C LYS A 80 12.72 7.65 -18.48
N LEU A 81 11.71 8.49 -18.29
CA LEU A 81 10.41 8.09 -17.78
C LEU A 81 9.59 7.41 -18.89
N PRO A 82 9.29 6.09 -18.79
CA PRO A 82 8.35 5.46 -19.71
C PRO A 82 6.96 6.06 -19.55
N GLU A 83 6.23 6.19 -20.66
CA GLU A 83 4.89 6.76 -20.64
C GLU A 83 3.94 5.93 -19.76
N GLY A 84 3.15 6.62 -18.92
CA GLY A 84 2.16 5.99 -18.05
C GLY A 84 2.72 5.08 -16.94
N SER A 85 4.04 5.08 -16.72
CA SER A 85 4.67 4.23 -15.69
C SER A 85 4.87 4.91 -14.34
N ALA A 86 4.67 6.22 -14.26
CA ALA A 86 4.71 6.97 -13.01
C ALA A 86 3.68 8.10 -13.00
N VAL A 87 3.35 8.59 -11.81
CA VAL A 87 2.51 9.78 -11.60
C VAL A 87 3.20 10.72 -10.62
N VAL A 88 3.01 12.02 -10.80
CA VAL A 88 3.50 13.01 -9.84
C VAL A 88 2.80 12.81 -8.50
N MET A 89 3.58 12.87 -7.42
CA MET A 89 3.08 12.72 -6.05
C MET A 89 2.73 14.06 -5.40
N PRO A 90 1.76 14.07 -4.46
CA PRO A 90 0.85 12.95 -4.17
C PRO A 90 -0.16 12.77 -5.31
N TYR A 91 -0.42 11.51 -5.70
CA TYR A 91 -1.55 11.27 -6.59
C TYR A 91 -2.84 11.58 -5.84
N SER A 92 -3.81 12.25 -6.47
CA SER A 92 -5.04 12.64 -5.77
C SER A 92 -5.76 11.39 -5.25
N PRO A 93 -6.06 11.30 -3.95
CA PRO A 93 -6.72 10.14 -3.37
C PRO A 93 -8.21 10.22 -3.68
N THR A 94 -8.61 9.60 -4.79
CA THR A 94 -10.02 9.46 -5.19
C THR A 94 -10.32 7.97 -5.38
N PRO A 95 -11.59 7.53 -5.26
CA PRO A 95 -11.97 6.13 -5.51
C PRO A 95 -11.49 5.62 -6.88
N HIS A 96 -11.56 6.45 -7.92
CA HIS A 96 -11.10 6.12 -9.27
C HIS A 96 -9.58 5.88 -9.31
N HIS A 97 -8.78 6.72 -8.64
CA HIS A 97 -7.33 6.54 -8.61
C HIS A 97 -6.91 5.33 -7.77
N PHE A 98 -7.58 5.06 -6.64
CA PHE A 98 -7.40 3.81 -5.89
C PHE A 98 -7.72 2.59 -6.76
N ALA A 99 -8.87 2.58 -7.44
CA ALA A 99 -9.26 1.48 -8.33
C ALA A 99 -8.23 1.25 -9.44
N ASN A 100 -7.72 2.31 -10.07
CA ASN A 100 -6.68 2.20 -11.10
C ASN A 100 -5.37 1.60 -10.58
N MET A 101 -4.97 1.96 -9.36
CA MET A 101 -3.78 1.39 -8.72
C MET A 101 -3.99 -0.07 -8.31
N MET A 102 -5.09 -0.38 -7.62
CA MET A 102 -5.43 -1.75 -7.20
C MET A 102 -5.56 -2.68 -8.41
N LYS A 103 -6.17 -2.25 -9.52
CA LYS A 103 -6.27 -3.05 -10.76
C LYS A 103 -4.92 -3.52 -11.29
N ARG A 104 -3.84 -2.76 -11.06
CA ARG A 104 -2.48 -3.11 -11.49
C ARG A 104 -1.74 -4.03 -10.52
N MET A 105 -2.32 -4.27 -9.34
CA MET A 105 -1.76 -5.06 -8.26
C MET A 105 -2.53 -6.36 -8.01
N ILE A 106 -3.85 -6.40 -8.28
CA ILE A 106 -4.70 -7.60 -8.20
C ILE A 106 -4.13 -8.72 -9.07
N GLY A 107 -4.19 -9.96 -8.56
CA GLY A 107 -3.67 -11.18 -9.19
C GLY A 107 -2.15 -11.34 -9.04
N ARG A 108 -1.47 -10.39 -8.40
CA ARG A 108 -0.04 -10.53 -8.12
C ARG A 108 0.17 -11.51 -6.96
N PRO A 109 1.07 -12.51 -7.08
CA PRO A 109 1.30 -13.50 -6.04
C PRO A 109 1.65 -12.91 -4.68
N TYR A 110 1.34 -13.65 -3.62
CA TYR A 110 1.74 -13.34 -2.25
C TYR A 110 3.22 -13.70 -2.06
N GLY A 111 4.02 -12.72 -1.62
CA GLY A 111 5.44 -12.89 -1.31
C GLY A 111 5.75 -12.60 0.14
N TRP A 112 5.84 -13.64 0.99
CA TRP A 112 6.22 -13.46 2.39
C TRP A 112 7.53 -12.68 2.52
N GLY A 113 7.50 -11.55 3.24
CA GLY A 113 8.70 -10.74 3.45
C GLY A 113 9.25 -10.04 2.20
N GLY A 114 8.56 -10.07 1.05
CA GLY A 114 9.08 -9.54 -0.21
C GLY A 114 9.76 -10.56 -1.12
N ILE A 115 9.62 -11.86 -0.86
CA ILE A 115 10.27 -12.90 -1.67
C ILE A 115 9.83 -12.79 -3.14
N TYR A 116 10.80 -12.94 -4.06
CA TYR A 116 10.62 -12.72 -5.50
C TYR A 116 10.06 -11.33 -5.87
N PHE A 117 10.31 -10.33 -5.02
CA PHE A 117 9.78 -8.97 -5.15
C PHE A 117 8.25 -8.86 -5.03
N TYR A 118 7.55 -9.95 -4.72
CA TYR A 118 6.12 -9.96 -4.46
C TYR A 118 5.81 -9.39 -3.08
N ASN A 119 4.67 -8.71 -2.96
CA ASN A 119 4.27 -8.10 -1.70
C ASN A 119 3.65 -9.15 -0.77
N ASP A 120 3.84 -8.97 0.53
CA ASP A 120 2.97 -9.54 1.55
C ASP A 120 1.86 -8.53 1.92
N CYS A 121 0.98 -8.89 2.86
CA CYS A 121 -0.15 -8.04 3.26
C CYS A 121 0.22 -6.58 3.64
N PRO A 122 1.17 -6.29 4.56
CA PRO A 122 1.51 -4.90 4.87
C PRO A 122 2.31 -4.22 3.75
N GLN A 123 3.17 -4.93 3.01
CA GLN A 123 3.90 -4.31 1.89
C GLN A 123 2.96 -3.93 0.76
N GLU A 124 1.87 -4.68 0.54
CA GLU A 124 0.83 -4.37 -0.44
C GLU A 124 0.21 -3.01 -0.15
N LEU A 125 -0.29 -2.80 1.08
CA LEU A 125 -0.87 -1.53 1.49
C LEU A 125 0.18 -0.42 1.46
N LYS A 126 1.39 -0.67 1.99
CA LYS A 126 2.47 0.33 1.96
C LYS A 126 2.80 0.80 0.55
N SER A 127 2.83 -0.11 -0.41
CA SER A 127 3.12 0.20 -1.82
C SER A 127 1.99 0.97 -2.48
N LEU A 128 0.74 0.59 -2.20
CA LEU A 128 -0.44 1.31 -2.68
C LEU A 128 -0.47 2.74 -2.15
N TYR A 129 -0.44 2.92 -0.83
CA TYR A 129 -0.59 4.20 -0.16
C TYR A 129 0.58 5.17 -0.39
N ALA A 130 1.80 4.67 -0.64
CA ALA A 130 2.94 5.50 -1.01
C ALA A 130 2.64 6.40 -2.22
N THR A 131 1.88 5.91 -3.20
CA THR A 131 1.48 6.67 -4.40
C THR A 131 0.68 7.92 -4.07
N PHE A 132 -0.09 7.87 -2.99
CA PHE A 132 -0.95 8.96 -2.50
C PHE A 132 -0.26 9.83 -1.44
N GLY A 133 1.03 9.59 -1.17
CA GLY A 133 1.78 10.31 -0.15
C GLY A 133 1.44 9.90 1.29
N ILE A 134 0.73 8.79 1.49
CA ILE A 134 0.40 8.26 2.81
C ILE A 134 1.47 7.23 3.19
N TRP A 135 2.26 7.55 4.21
CA TRP A 135 3.32 6.67 4.68
C TRP A 135 2.76 5.61 5.64
N LEU A 136 2.97 4.33 5.31
CA LEU A 136 2.70 3.22 6.23
C LEU A 136 4.02 2.54 6.69
N PRO A 137 4.13 2.11 7.96
CA PRO A 137 5.24 1.28 8.42
C PRO A 137 5.19 -0.12 7.80
N ARG A 138 6.32 -0.86 7.88
CA ARG A 138 6.48 -2.16 7.23
C ARG A 138 5.72 -3.31 7.92
N HIS A 139 5.54 -3.24 9.23
CA HIS A 139 4.88 -4.29 10.01
C HIS A 139 3.39 -4.00 10.16
N SER A 140 2.55 -5.01 9.92
CA SER A 140 1.09 -4.88 9.93
C SER A 140 0.52 -4.33 11.24
N SER A 141 1.05 -4.76 12.38
CA SER A 141 0.62 -4.26 13.70
C SER A 141 0.86 -2.77 13.89
N ASN A 142 1.90 -2.23 13.26
CA ASN A 142 2.25 -0.81 13.38
C ASN A 142 1.50 0.03 12.35
N GLN A 143 0.92 -0.58 11.30
CA GLN A 143 0.18 0.19 10.29
C GLN A 143 -1.08 0.81 10.86
N VAL A 144 -1.77 0.11 11.76
CA VAL A 144 -2.97 0.66 12.42
C VAL A 144 -2.65 1.72 13.48
N THR A 145 -1.37 1.91 13.86
CA THR A 145 -0.99 2.87 14.91
C THR A 145 -0.61 4.25 14.36
N ILE A 146 -0.73 4.50 13.05
CA ILE A 146 -0.36 5.80 12.47
C ILE A 146 -1.49 6.85 12.51
N SER A 147 -2.70 6.41 12.83
CA SER A 147 -3.91 7.22 12.91
C SER A 147 -4.67 6.86 14.18
N ASN A 148 -5.84 7.47 14.39
CA ASN A 148 -6.71 7.04 15.47
C ASN A 148 -7.15 5.58 15.23
N MET A 149 -6.89 4.71 16.21
CA MET A 149 -7.14 3.28 16.14
C MET A 149 -8.24 2.90 17.12
N HIS A 150 -9.23 2.18 16.64
CA HIS A 150 -10.33 1.64 17.41
C HIS A 150 -10.18 0.13 17.55
N ASP A 151 -10.00 -0.34 18.78
CA ASP A 151 -9.83 -1.76 19.06
C ASP A 151 -11.18 -2.41 19.35
N GLU A 152 -11.72 -3.10 18.35
CA GLU A 152 -13.00 -3.81 18.43
C GLU A 152 -12.78 -5.32 18.67
N SER A 153 -11.62 -5.71 19.20
CA SER A 153 -11.28 -7.11 19.47
C SER A 153 -12.19 -7.75 20.53
N SER A 154 -12.87 -6.98 21.37
CA SER A 154 -13.83 -7.50 22.35
C SER A 154 -15.19 -7.88 21.72
N LEU A 155 -15.50 -7.38 20.52
CA LEU A 155 -16.76 -7.64 19.85
C LEU A 155 -16.80 -9.05 19.21
N SER A 156 -18.01 -9.57 19.04
CA SER A 156 -18.23 -10.80 18.26
C SER A 156 -17.97 -10.56 16.76
N THR A 157 -17.68 -11.62 16.00
CA THR A 157 -17.44 -11.54 14.54
C THR A 157 -18.51 -10.74 13.80
N SER A 158 -19.80 -10.97 14.09
CA SER A 158 -20.90 -10.23 13.47
C SER A 158 -20.87 -8.74 13.83
N LYS A 159 -20.60 -8.42 15.10
CA LYS A 159 -20.54 -7.02 15.57
C LYS A 159 -19.33 -6.28 15.01
N ARG A 160 -18.19 -6.96 14.82
CA ARG A 160 -17.00 -6.40 14.14
C ARG A 160 -17.28 -6.06 12.67
N ILE A 161 -17.94 -6.96 11.94
CA ILE A 161 -18.36 -6.69 10.56
C ILE A 161 -19.35 -5.51 10.52
N GLN A 162 -20.35 -5.50 11.41
CA GLN A 162 -21.31 -4.40 11.50
C GLN A 162 -20.63 -3.07 11.84
N TYR A 163 -19.66 -3.07 12.75
CA TYR A 163 -18.87 -1.88 13.08
C TYR A 163 -18.17 -1.34 11.83
N LEU A 164 -17.53 -2.22 11.05
CA LEU A 164 -16.85 -1.81 9.82
C LEU A 164 -17.82 -1.27 8.76
N LEU A 165 -19.00 -1.89 8.61
CA LEU A 165 -20.04 -1.39 7.71
C LEU A 165 -20.51 0.01 8.12
N ASN A 166 -20.74 0.24 9.41
CA ASN A 166 -21.29 1.49 9.91
C ASN A 166 -20.28 2.64 9.94
N ASN A 167 -19.00 2.34 10.21
CA ASN A 167 -17.99 3.37 10.48
C ASN A 167 -16.88 3.44 9.43
N GLY A 168 -16.70 2.39 8.61
CA GLY A 168 -15.62 2.30 7.64
C GLY A 168 -15.67 3.41 6.59
N HIS A 169 -14.55 4.08 6.36
CA HIS A 169 -14.34 4.99 5.25
C HIS A 169 -13.75 4.22 4.06
N PRO A 170 -14.47 4.08 2.93
CA PRO A 170 -13.96 3.36 1.77
C PRO A 170 -12.57 3.88 1.36
N PHE A 171 -11.64 2.95 1.14
CA PHE A 171 -10.23 3.17 0.80
C PHE A 171 -9.37 3.90 1.84
N MET A 172 -9.94 4.44 2.92
CA MET A 172 -9.19 5.12 4.00
C MET A 172 -9.23 4.36 5.32
N THR A 173 -9.98 3.27 5.42
CA THR A 173 -9.95 2.38 6.58
C THR A 173 -9.07 1.17 6.32
N ILE A 174 -8.14 0.89 7.23
CA ILE A 174 -7.39 -0.37 7.27
C ILE A 174 -7.71 -1.14 8.56
N VAL A 175 -7.64 -2.46 8.50
CA VAL A 175 -7.98 -3.34 9.63
C VAL A 175 -6.86 -4.35 9.85
N TYR A 176 -6.38 -4.43 11.09
CA TYR A 176 -5.43 -5.46 11.54
C TYR A 176 -6.14 -6.52 12.36
N VAL A 177 -5.88 -7.79 12.04
CA VAL A 177 -6.59 -8.94 12.62
C VAL A 177 -5.67 -9.98 13.27
N GLY A 178 -4.41 -9.64 13.54
CA GLY A 178 -3.42 -10.60 14.04
C GLY A 178 -2.70 -11.32 12.90
N GLY A 179 -1.49 -10.84 12.58
CA GLY A 179 -0.66 -11.36 11.50
C GLY A 179 -1.17 -11.08 10.08
N HIS A 180 -2.21 -10.26 9.91
CA HIS A 180 -2.73 -9.85 8.61
C HIS A 180 -3.36 -8.45 8.70
N VAL A 181 -3.23 -7.67 7.63
CA VAL A 181 -3.82 -6.33 7.49
C VAL A 181 -4.44 -6.17 6.11
N PHE A 182 -5.55 -5.46 6.03
CA PHE A 182 -6.29 -5.24 4.78
C PHE A 182 -6.97 -3.87 4.75
N GLN A 183 -7.29 -3.39 3.55
CA GLN A 183 -8.01 -2.15 3.32
C GLN A 183 -9.51 -2.44 3.15
N TYR A 184 -10.37 -1.66 3.80
CA TYR A 184 -11.80 -1.65 3.53
C TYR A 184 -12.09 -0.76 2.31
N ILE A 185 -12.89 -1.27 1.36
CA ILE A 185 -13.19 -0.57 0.09
C ILE A 185 -14.67 -0.25 -0.07
N GLY A 186 -15.48 -0.47 0.96
CA GLY A 186 -16.91 -0.17 0.95
C GLY A 186 -17.79 -1.40 1.10
N GLN A 187 -19.08 -1.20 0.80
CA GLN A 187 -20.10 -2.23 0.92
C GLN A 187 -20.50 -2.72 -0.47
N TYR A 188 -20.94 -3.97 -0.55
CA TYR A 188 -21.52 -4.55 -1.76
C TYR A 188 -22.68 -5.46 -1.38
N ASP A 189 -23.72 -5.52 -2.21
CA ASP A 189 -24.88 -6.37 -1.97
C ASP A 189 -24.47 -7.83 -2.03
N ASN A 190 -24.67 -8.58 -0.94
CA ASN A 190 -24.23 -9.98 -0.89
C ASN A 190 -25.10 -10.83 -1.83
N PRO A 191 -24.56 -11.37 -2.94
CA PRO A 191 -25.34 -12.17 -3.88
C PRO A 191 -25.77 -13.52 -3.30
N ASN A 192 -25.15 -13.94 -2.19
CA ASN A 192 -25.44 -15.18 -1.49
C ASN A 192 -26.38 -14.99 -0.28
N ASP A 193 -26.80 -13.76 0.01
CA ASP A 193 -27.83 -13.48 1.02
C ASP A 193 -29.18 -13.29 0.30
N PRO A 194 -30.23 -14.06 0.62
CA PRO A 194 -31.54 -13.93 -0.04
C PRO A 194 -32.16 -12.53 0.03
N GLN A 195 -31.76 -11.73 1.02
CA GLN A 195 -32.21 -10.35 1.23
C GLN A 195 -31.19 -9.32 0.71
N HIS A 196 -30.14 -9.77 0.01
CA HIS A 196 -29.07 -8.93 -0.54
C HIS A 196 -28.46 -7.98 0.50
N LYS A 197 -28.33 -8.44 1.76
CA LYS A 197 -27.75 -7.61 2.81
C LYS A 197 -26.34 -7.15 2.44
N PRO A 198 -25.95 -5.92 2.78
CA PRO A 198 -24.62 -5.42 2.47
C PRO A 198 -23.55 -6.25 3.17
N MET A 199 -22.54 -6.67 2.41
CA MET A 199 -21.31 -7.25 2.91
C MET A 199 -20.17 -6.24 2.80
N ALA A 200 -19.24 -6.28 3.77
CA ALA A 200 -18.04 -5.46 3.72
C ALA A 200 -17.07 -6.04 2.68
N MET A 201 -16.62 -5.21 1.76
CA MET A 201 -15.61 -5.56 0.77
C MET A 201 -14.25 -5.02 1.19
N THR A 202 -13.22 -5.81 0.90
CA THR A 202 -11.84 -5.47 1.25
C THR A 202 -10.90 -5.65 0.07
N TYR A 203 -9.77 -4.96 0.10
CA TYR A 203 -8.62 -5.19 -0.76
C TYR A 203 -7.43 -5.67 0.08
N GLN A 204 -6.79 -6.76 -0.35
CA GLN A 204 -5.71 -7.38 0.40
C GLN A 204 -4.87 -8.33 -0.44
N ASN A 205 -3.59 -8.45 -0.11
CA ASN A 205 -2.75 -9.56 -0.53
C ASN A 205 -2.69 -10.62 0.58
N VAL A 206 -3.33 -11.77 0.37
CA VAL A 206 -3.59 -12.76 1.41
C VAL A 206 -3.06 -14.14 0.99
N TRP A 207 -2.29 -14.78 1.88
CA TRP A 207 -1.79 -16.13 1.63
C TRP A 207 -2.92 -17.15 1.56
N GLY A 208 -3.77 -17.18 2.58
CA GLY A 208 -4.90 -18.09 2.64
C GLY A 208 -5.61 -18.07 3.98
N LEU A 209 -6.76 -18.73 4.02
CA LEU A 209 -7.57 -18.88 5.22
C LEU A 209 -7.24 -20.21 5.92
N SER A 210 -7.38 -20.25 7.24
CA SER A 210 -7.16 -21.46 8.03
C SER A 210 -8.47 -21.98 8.60
N PRO A 211 -8.69 -23.31 8.63
CA PRO A 211 -9.75 -23.90 9.44
C PRO A 211 -9.41 -23.78 10.93
N LYS A 212 -10.38 -24.05 11.80
CA LYS A 212 -10.19 -24.06 13.27
C LYS A 212 -9.08 -24.99 13.77
N SER A 213 -8.82 -26.10 13.07
CA SER A 213 -7.73 -27.02 13.42
C SER A 213 -6.34 -26.45 13.13
N HIS A 214 -6.24 -25.42 12.30
CA HIS A 214 -4.99 -24.83 11.80
C HIS A 214 -4.06 -25.77 11.02
N LEU A 215 -4.46 -27.02 10.78
CA LEU A 215 -3.65 -28.06 10.12
C LEU A 215 -3.52 -27.89 8.60
N ALA A 216 -4.35 -27.05 7.98
CA ALA A 216 -4.34 -26.80 6.54
C ALA A 216 -4.55 -25.31 6.23
N ARG A 217 -4.42 -24.93 4.96
CA ARG A 217 -4.80 -23.61 4.45
C ARG A 217 -5.60 -23.76 3.16
N SER A 218 -6.68 -23.01 3.05
CA SER A 218 -7.31 -22.71 1.76
C SER A 218 -6.52 -21.55 1.15
N VAL A 219 -5.67 -21.85 0.18
CA VAL A 219 -4.71 -20.90 -0.39
C VAL A 219 -5.44 -20.00 -1.40
N ILE A 220 -5.27 -18.70 -1.22
CA ILE A 220 -5.64 -17.68 -2.21
C ILE A 220 -4.33 -17.26 -2.90
N GLY A 221 -3.36 -16.79 -2.11
CA GLY A 221 -1.97 -16.67 -2.55
C GLY A 221 -1.70 -15.46 -3.44
N GLU A 222 -2.54 -14.43 -3.39
CA GLU A 222 -2.45 -13.25 -4.26
C GLU A 222 -3.21 -12.04 -3.70
N SER A 223 -3.02 -10.91 -4.39
CA SER A 223 -3.79 -9.67 -4.19
C SER A 223 -5.19 -9.76 -4.79
N VAL A 224 -6.22 -9.53 -3.97
CA VAL A 224 -7.62 -9.76 -4.33
C VAL A 224 -8.55 -8.71 -3.73
N LEU A 225 -9.71 -8.55 -4.38
CA LEU A 225 -10.91 -8.02 -3.71
C LEU A 225 -11.58 -9.19 -2.99
N PHE A 226 -11.84 -9.04 -1.69
CA PHE A 226 -12.28 -10.15 -0.87
C PHE A 226 -13.41 -9.73 0.08
N PRO A 227 -14.52 -10.48 0.13
CA PRO A 227 -15.61 -10.18 1.06
C PRO A 227 -15.21 -10.57 2.48
N LEU A 228 -15.49 -9.69 3.44
CA LEU A 228 -15.30 -9.98 4.87
C LEU A 228 -16.57 -10.61 5.44
N LEU A 229 -16.68 -11.93 5.27
CA LEU A 229 -17.86 -12.69 5.70
C LEU A 229 -17.67 -13.29 7.09
N LYS A 230 -18.78 -13.54 7.79
CA LYS A 230 -18.77 -14.30 9.06
C LYS A 230 -18.40 -15.76 8.84
N THR A 231 -18.85 -16.33 7.72
CA THR A 231 -18.63 -17.71 7.28
C THR A 231 -18.49 -17.70 5.76
N TYR A 232 -17.58 -18.51 5.21
CA TYR A 232 -17.38 -18.63 3.76
C TYR A 232 -18.14 -19.85 3.24
N PRO A 233 -19.00 -19.71 2.23
CA PRO A 233 -19.83 -20.81 1.72
C PRO A 233 -19.01 -21.94 1.09
N GLU A 234 -17.80 -21.64 0.61
CA GLU A 234 -16.89 -22.63 0.02
C GLU A 234 -16.36 -23.62 1.05
N ASP A 235 -16.16 -23.17 2.29
CA ASP A 235 -15.77 -24.02 3.43
C ASP A 235 -16.13 -23.33 4.77
N ASN A 236 -17.18 -23.85 5.41
CA ASN A 236 -17.68 -23.35 6.70
C ASN A 236 -16.73 -23.59 7.88
N ALA A 237 -15.69 -24.42 7.73
CA ALA A 237 -14.69 -24.64 8.76
C ALA A 237 -13.65 -23.51 8.82
N LEU A 238 -13.55 -22.69 7.77
CA LEU A 238 -12.60 -21.58 7.69
C LEU A 238 -12.91 -20.48 8.71
N ILE A 239 -11.86 -19.99 9.35
CA ILE A 239 -11.94 -18.86 10.26
C ILE A 239 -12.09 -17.57 9.44
N SER A 240 -13.17 -16.84 9.67
CA SER A 240 -13.33 -15.46 9.18
C SER A 240 -12.16 -14.59 9.60
N LEU A 241 -11.68 -13.71 8.71
CA LEU A 241 -10.70 -12.69 9.09
C LEU A 241 -11.22 -11.79 10.22
N ALA A 242 -12.53 -11.51 10.25
CA ALA A 242 -13.18 -10.79 11.34
C ALA A 242 -13.33 -11.63 12.62
N GLY A 243 -13.09 -12.94 12.56
CA GLY A 243 -13.14 -13.87 13.69
C GLY A 243 -11.79 -14.17 14.34
N LYS A 244 -10.70 -13.54 13.88
CA LYS A 244 -9.36 -13.71 14.49
C LYS A 244 -9.24 -12.99 15.84
N THR A 245 -8.13 -13.18 16.52
CA THR A 245 -7.87 -12.62 17.86
C THR A 245 -8.08 -11.10 17.93
N TYR A 246 -7.52 -10.37 16.96
CA TYR A 246 -7.62 -8.91 16.91
C TYR A 246 -8.66 -8.44 15.89
N PHE A 247 -9.19 -7.25 16.10
CA PHE A 247 -9.93 -6.48 15.10
C PHE A 247 -9.71 -4.98 15.36
N GLN A 248 -8.54 -4.50 14.96
CA GLN A 248 -8.11 -3.11 15.16
C GLN A 248 -8.34 -2.32 13.88
N VAL A 249 -9.19 -1.29 13.96
CA VAL A 249 -9.64 -0.48 12.82
C VAL A 249 -8.97 0.88 12.89
N ALA A 250 -8.31 1.29 11.81
CA ALA A 250 -7.63 2.58 11.73
C ALA A 250 -8.14 3.40 10.54
N PHE A 251 -8.48 4.66 10.79
CA PHE A 251 -8.96 5.63 9.80
C PHE A 251 -7.81 6.53 9.36
N LEU A 252 -7.24 6.28 8.18
CA LEU A 252 -6.04 6.97 7.67
C LEU A 252 -6.29 8.45 7.33
N ASP A 253 -7.55 8.84 7.16
CA ASP A 253 -7.99 10.21 6.96
C ASP A 253 -8.30 10.94 8.28
N GLU A 254 -8.17 10.28 9.43
CA GLU A 254 -8.31 10.86 10.76
C GLU A 254 -6.96 10.88 11.49
N PRO A 255 -6.20 11.99 11.41
CA PRO A 255 -4.90 12.08 12.05
C PRO A 255 -5.03 11.91 13.57
N MET A 256 -3.97 11.38 14.19
CA MET A 256 -3.91 11.26 15.65
C MET A 256 -4.15 12.63 16.30
N THR A 257 -5.00 12.65 17.33
CA THR A 257 -5.26 13.83 18.16
C THR A 257 -4.02 14.32 18.90
N THR A 258 -3.02 13.46 19.06
CA THR A 258 -1.68 13.79 19.58
C THR A 258 -0.65 13.48 18.50
N PRO A 259 0.14 14.46 18.02
CA PRO A 259 1.15 14.18 17.00
C PRO A 259 2.21 13.24 17.55
N MET A 260 2.46 12.12 16.85
CA MET A 260 3.75 11.44 17.00
C MET A 260 4.84 12.45 16.59
N SER A 261 5.83 12.66 17.45
CA SER A 261 6.97 13.53 17.18
C SER A 261 7.91 12.93 16.14
N PHE A 262 7.43 12.80 14.91
CA PHE A 262 8.29 12.76 13.74
C PHE A 262 8.38 14.19 13.24
N GLY A 263 9.57 14.78 13.25
CA GLY A 263 9.84 16.17 12.85
C GLY A 263 9.62 16.46 11.36
N ILE A 264 8.46 16.08 10.83
CA ILE A 264 8.03 16.30 9.46
C ILE A 264 6.82 17.23 9.56
N GLN A 265 7.00 18.50 9.18
CA GLN A 265 5.87 19.38 8.87
C GLN A 265 5.17 18.80 7.65
N SER A 266 4.08 18.06 7.86
CA SER A 266 3.18 17.66 6.78
C SER A 266 2.26 18.83 6.44
N GLY A 267 2.15 19.16 5.15
CA GLY A 267 1.03 19.99 4.67
C GLY A 267 -0.28 19.28 4.99
N LYS A 268 -1.26 19.99 5.57
CA LYS A 268 -2.58 19.43 5.83
C LYS A 268 -3.36 19.33 4.51
N VAL A 269 -3.50 18.12 3.97
CA VAL A 269 -4.43 17.83 2.86
C VAL A 269 -5.68 17.21 3.47
N ASN A 270 -6.86 17.77 3.18
CA ASN A 270 -8.13 17.18 3.59
C ASN A 270 -8.46 16.01 2.65
N LEU A 271 -8.04 14.80 3.03
CA LEU A 271 -8.26 13.57 2.26
C LEU A 271 -9.75 13.27 2.09
N ARG A 272 -10.58 13.58 3.10
CA ARG A 272 -12.01 13.25 3.12
C ARG A 272 -12.79 13.97 2.03
N SER A 273 -12.51 15.25 1.80
CA SER A 273 -13.18 16.04 0.75
C SER A 273 -12.83 15.59 -0.67
N LEU A 274 -11.73 14.86 -0.86
CA LEU A 274 -11.29 14.34 -2.17
C LEU A 274 -11.88 12.96 -2.49
N MET A 275 -12.51 12.32 -1.50
CA MET A 275 -13.06 10.96 -1.59
C MET A 275 -14.57 10.93 -1.85
N MET A 276 -15.23 12.09 -1.86
CA MET A 276 -16.64 12.22 -2.28
C MET A 276 -16.70 12.49 -3.79
N PRO A 277 -17.67 11.89 -4.51
CA PRO A 277 -17.89 12.16 -5.93
C PRO A 277 -18.25 13.61 -6.22
#